data_AF-A0A3B9EMU9-F1
#
_entry.id   AF-A0A3B9EMU9-F1
#
_cell.length_a   1.000
_cell.length_b   1.000
_cell.length_c   1.000
_cell.angle_alpha   90.00
_cell.angle_beta   90.00
_cell.angle_gamma   90.00
#
_symmetry.space_group_name_H-M   'P 1'
#
loop_
_entity.id
_entity.type
_entity.pdbx_description
1 polymer ?
#
loop_
_entity_poly.entity_id
_entity_poly.type
_entity_poly.pdbx_seq_one_letter_code
_entity_poly.pdbx_strand_id
1 'polypeptide(L)'
;AVPLMDKTMADAESMAAGVDGEIIVSFERIHRLWAYPPNQTGPRPLPVPDEMRGATENRGIEGLTLLNDGSLFAVSEGLGREGANLAWVSNRRGWSVLIYRNTDGYRPTGAATLPGGDVVLVERYFSPRQGVRIRIRRIAHQDIKPGAEISGDVLAEMREPFTVDNFEGIEAIKGPKGETLIFLISDNNFNRFGPQRTLLMMFELTD
;
A
#
# COMPACT_ATOMS: atom_id res chain seq x y z
N ALA A 1 19.65 -16.58 6.28
CA ALA A 1 18.40 -16.80 7.03
C ALA A 1 17.66 -18.00 6.45
N VAL A 2 16.85 -18.70 7.24
CA VAL A 2 15.94 -19.74 6.74
C VAL A 2 14.66 -19.05 6.25
N PRO A 3 14.04 -19.48 5.13
CA PRO A 3 12.75 -18.96 4.69
C PRO A 3 11.69 -19.03 5.79
N LEU A 4 10.82 -18.04 5.86
CA LEU A 4 9.65 -18.09 6.73
C LEU A 4 8.66 -19.13 6.18
N MET A 5 8.54 -20.27 6.85
CA MET A 5 7.69 -21.37 6.41
C MET A 5 6.28 -21.31 7.00
N ASP A 6 6.12 -20.63 8.13
CA ASP A 6 4.83 -20.48 8.82
C ASP A 6 4.06 -19.30 8.24
N LYS A 7 2.83 -19.51 7.79
CA LYS A 7 1.96 -18.45 7.25
C LYS A 7 1.79 -17.30 8.24
N THR A 8 1.69 -17.59 9.54
CA THR A 8 1.57 -16.54 10.58
C THR A 8 2.77 -15.61 10.66
N MET A 9 3.93 -16.09 10.23
CA MET A 9 5.14 -15.30 10.10
C MET A 9 5.29 -14.73 8.69
N ALA A 10 4.80 -15.39 7.64
CA ALA A 10 5.14 -15.10 6.26
C ALA A 10 4.12 -14.25 5.48
N ASP A 11 2.94 -13.93 6.04
CA ASP A 11 1.97 -13.03 5.38
C ASP A 11 2.56 -11.63 5.23
N ALA A 12 3.03 -11.29 4.04
CA ALA A 12 3.52 -9.97 3.68
C ALA A 12 2.43 -9.21 2.91
N GLU A 13 2.11 -7.99 3.35
CA GLU A 13 1.00 -7.21 2.80
C GLU A 13 1.49 -6.10 1.87
N SER A 14 2.61 -5.48 2.19
CA SER A 14 3.16 -4.40 1.37
C SER A 14 4.68 -4.30 1.51
N MET A 15 5.30 -3.65 0.53
CA MET A 15 6.74 -3.41 0.53
C MET A 15 7.08 -2.01 0.02
N ALA A 16 8.18 -1.46 0.51
CA ALA A 16 8.75 -0.20 0.07
C ALA A 16 10.26 -0.29 0.01
N ALA A 17 10.88 0.57 -0.81
CA ALA A 17 12.30 0.85 -0.67
C ALA A 17 12.58 1.54 0.69
N GLY A 18 13.78 1.35 1.23
CA GLY A 18 14.32 2.16 2.31
C GLY A 18 15.38 3.13 1.80
N VAL A 19 15.78 4.06 2.66
CA VAL A 19 16.70 5.15 2.31
C VAL A 19 18.09 4.63 1.93
N ASP A 20 18.53 3.53 2.55
CA ASP A 20 19.84 2.90 2.32
C ASP A 20 19.76 1.75 1.29
N GLY A 21 18.64 1.64 0.56
CA GLY A 21 18.39 0.58 -0.43
C GLY A 21 17.94 -0.75 0.17
N GLU A 22 17.58 -0.79 1.45
CA GLU A 22 16.87 -1.92 2.02
C GLU A 22 15.47 -2.09 1.40
N ILE A 23 14.92 -3.30 1.48
CA ILE A 23 13.50 -3.54 1.23
C ILE A 23 12.80 -3.58 2.57
N ILE A 24 11.80 -2.73 2.78
CA ILE A 24 10.98 -2.70 3.98
C ILE A 24 9.68 -3.42 3.67
N VAL A 25 9.32 -4.40 4.51
CA VAL A 25 8.14 -5.24 4.31
C VAL A 25 7.21 -5.11 5.52
N SER A 26 5.92 -4.91 5.28
CA SER A 26 4.86 -5.05 6.30
C SER A 26 4.29 -6.46 6.29
N PHE A 27 3.99 -6.98 7.47
CA PHE A 27 3.41 -8.31 7.64
C PHE A 27 2.07 -8.26 8.36
N GLU A 28 1.16 -9.14 7.95
CA GLU A 28 -0.13 -9.41 8.61
C GLU A 28 0.04 -10.41 9.76
N ARG A 29 -1.02 -10.58 10.56
CA ARG A 29 -1.15 -11.45 11.73
C ARG A 29 -0.25 -11.05 12.88
N ILE A 30 1.06 -11.13 12.68
CA ILE A 30 2.06 -10.56 13.56
C ILE A 30 2.52 -9.25 12.92
N HIS A 31 1.71 -8.22 13.15
CA HIS A 31 1.89 -6.86 12.65
C HIS A 31 3.28 -6.34 12.98
N ARG A 32 4.14 -6.27 11.96
CA ARG A 32 5.52 -5.81 12.10
C ARG A 32 6.06 -5.27 10.79
N LEU A 33 7.11 -4.48 10.91
CA LEU A 33 7.92 -4.02 9.78
C LEU A 33 9.31 -4.62 9.90
N TRP A 34 9.81 -5.22 8.82
CA TRP A 34 11.19 -5.68 8.72
C TRP A 34 11.89 -5.03 7.55
N ALA A 35 13.11 -4.55 7.79
CA ALA A 35 14.03 -4.08 6.76
C ALA A 35 14.97 -5.22 6.33
N TYR A 36 15.10 -5.44 5.04
CA TYR A 36 15.98 -6.42 4.42
C TYR A 36 17.11 -5.68 3.68
N PRO A 37 18.32 -5.58 4.27
CA PRO A 37 19.44 -4.90 3.64
C PRO A 37 19.94 -5.67 2.39
N PRO A 38 20.40 -4.98 1.33
CA PRO A 38 20.78 -5.64 0.07
C PRO A 38 21.90 -6.67 0.20
N ASN A 39 22.77 -6.52 1.21
CA ASN A 39 23.95 -7.36 1.41
C ASN A 39 23.83 -8.28 2.64
N GLN A 40 22.61 -8.49 3.15
CA GLN A 40 22.37 -9.33 4.33
C GLN A 40 21.19 -10.26 4.08
N THR A 41 21.26 -11.50 4.59
CA THR A 41 20.14 -12.44 4.46
C THR A 41 19.12 -12.34 5.58
N GLY A 42 19.43 -11.64 6.67
CA GLY A 42 18.56 -11.50 7.83
C GLY A 42 17.82 -10.16 7.83
N PRO A 43 16.54 -10.11 8.25
CA PRO A 43 15.83 -8.86 8.44
C PRO A 43 16.32 -8.13 9.70
N ARG A 44 16.19 -6.81 9.70
CA ARG A 44 16.28 -5.93 10.86
C ARG A 44 14.88 -5.47 11.23
N PRO A 45 14.40 -5.73 12.47
CA PRO A 45 13.12 -5.18 12.93
C PRO A 45 13.09 -3.66 12.89
N LEU A 46 11.96 -3.10 12.44
CA LEU A 46 11.66 -1.68 12.51
C LEU A 46 10.52 -1.44 13.51
N PRO A 47 10.49 -0.26 14.16
CA PRO A 47 9.34 0.13 14.96
C PRO A 47 8.09 0.26 14.08
N VAL A 48 6.97 -0.23 14.58
CA VAL A 48 5.64 -0.02 13.99
C VAL A 48 4.93 1.14 14.69
N PRO A 49 3.89 1.74 14.06
CA PRO A 49 3.04 2.69 14.76
C PRO A 49 2.40 2.07 16.01
N ASP A 50 2.30 2.83 17.11
CA ASP A 50 1.76 2.32 18.38
C ASP A 50 0.29 1.91 18.26
N GLU A 51 -0.46 2.55 17.37
CA GLU A 51 -1.88 2.26 17.11
C GLU A 51 -2.08 0.86 16.49
N MET A 52 -1.03 0.26 15.91
CA MET A 52 -1.08 -1.10 15.38
C MET A 52 -1.25 -2.17 16.46
N ARG A 53 -1.01 -1.85 17.74
CA ARG A 53 -1.25 -2.80 18.85
C ARG A 53 -2.71 -3.22 18.97
N GLY A 54 -3.65 -2.39 18.47
CA GLY A 54 -5.08 -2.70 18.44
C GLY A 54 -5.56 -3.35 17.14
N ALA A 55 -4.67 -3.60 16.19
CA ALA A 55 -5.01 -4.18 14.89
C ALA A 55 -5.46 -5.64 15.05
N THR A 56 -6.62 -5.98 14.52
CA THR A 56 -7.01 -7.38 14.28
C THR A 56 -6.11 -7.98 13.20
N GLU A 57 -6.11 -9.31 13.03
CA GLU A 57 -5.24 -10.00 12.05
C GLU A 57 -5.26 -9.29 10.68
N ASN A 58 -6.44 -8.98 10.13
CA ASN A 58 -6.56 -8.49 8.75
C ASN A 58 -6.95 -7.02 8.61
N ARG A 59 -6.28 -6.13 9.34
CA ARG A 59 -6.51 -4.67 9.23
C ARG A 59 -5.21 -3.88 9.35
N GLY A 60 -4.09 -4.50 8.99
CA GLY A 60 -2.75 -3.97 9.22
C GLY A 60 -2.36 -2.84 8.27
N ILE A 61 -1.04 -2.64 8.09
CA ILE A 61 -0.49 -1.75 7.07
C ILE A 61 -0.55 -2.46 5.72
N GLU A 62 -1.26 -1.85 4.77
CA GLU A 62 -1.53 -2.42 3.44
C GLU A 62 -1.08 -1.51 2.30
N GLY A 63 -0.87 -0.22 2.58
CA GLY A 63 -0.04 0.62 1.73
C GLY A 63 1.20 1.05 2.51
N LEU A 64 2.37 0.88 1.93
CA LEU A 64 3.64 1.38 2.46
C LEU A 64 4.48 1.91 1.30
N THR A 65 5.03 3.12 1.44
CA THR A 65 5.93 3.68 0.44
C THR A 65 6.94 4.65 1.04
N LEU A 66 8.08 4.82 0.37
CA LEU A 66 9.12 5.77 0.72
C LEU A 66 8.86 7.11 0.04
N LEU A 67 8.76 8.18 0.83
CA LEU A 67 8.61 9.54 0.33
C LEU A 67 9.97 10.12 -0.07
N ASN A 68 9.95 11.14 -0.93
CA ASN A 68 11.16 11.79 -1.44
C ASN A 68 12.01 12.48 -0.36
N ASP A 69 11.45 12.76 0.82
CA ASP A 69 12.17 13.31 1.96
C ASP A 69 12.83 12.23 2.86
N GLY A 70 12.68 10.95 2.49
CA GLY A 70 13.21 9.80 3.21
C GLY A 70 12.32 9.30 4.35
N SER A 71 11.15 9.91 4.56
CA SER A 71 10.13 9.35 5.45
C SER A 71 9.36 8.21 4.79
N LEU A 72 8.70 7.37 5.59
CA LEU A 72 7.76 6.36 5.10
C LEU A 72 6.35 6.87 5.30
N PHE A 73 5.51 6.69 4.28
CA PHE A 73 4.06 6.80 4.40
C PHE A 73 3.47 5.40 4.49
N ALA A 74 2.57 5.20 5.45
CA ALA A 74 1.83 3.96 5.62
C ALA A 74 0.33 4.24 5.74
N VAL A 75 -0.51 3.34 5.24
CA VAL A 75 -1.95 3.39 5.41
C VAL A 75 -2.50 2.01 5.72
N SER A 76 -3.49 1.96 6.60
CA SER A 76 -4.18 0.72 6.94
C SER A 76 -5.37 0.42 6.03
N GLU A 77 -5.69 -0.86 5.89
CA GLU A 77 -6.86 -1.33 5.15
C GLU A 77 -8.18 -1.00 5.89
N GLY A 78 -8.18 -1.09 7.23
CA GLY A 78 -9.41 -0.98 8.01
C GLY A 78 -9.28 -0.62 9.50
N LEU A 79 -8.11 -0.19 9.97
CA LEU A 79 -8.00 0.44 11.30
C LEU A 79 -8.54 1.86 11.24
N GLY A 80 -9.31 2.26 12.24
CA GLY A 80 -9.90 3.61 12.31
C GLY A 80 -11.39 3.54 12.62
N ARG A 81 -12.18 4.36 11.94
CA ARG A 81 -13.64 4.43 12.10
C ARG A 81 -14.32 4.36 10.75
N GLU A 82 -15.64 4.21 10.74
CA GLU A 82 -16.39 4.25 9.49
C GLU A 82 -16.08 5.54 8.70
N GLY A 83 -15.73 5.38 7.42
CA GLY A 83 -15.36 6.49 6.55
C GLY A 83 -13.93 7.02 6.72
N ALA A 84 -13.10 6.42 7.57
CA ALA A 84 -11.75 6.91 7.85
C ALA A 84 -10.80 5.82 8.36
N ASN A 85 -9.71 5.61 7.63
CA ASN A 85 -8.62 4.72 8.01
C ASN A 85 -7.49 5.48 8.71
N LEU A 86 -6.75 4.80 9.58
CA LEU A 86 -5.49 5.29 10.10
C LEU A 86 -4.42 5.22 9.00
N ALA A 87 -3.67 6.30 8.89
CA ALA A 87 -2.44 6.39 8.13
C ALA A 87 -1.34 6.94 9.02
N TRP A 88 -0.10 6.84 8.58
CA TRP A 88 1.05 7.29 9.35
C TRP A 88 2.14 7.84 8.44
N VAL A 89 2.91 8.78 8.97
CA VAL A 89 4.17 9.25 8.37
C VAL A 89 5.28 9.07 9.39
N SER A 90 6.42 8.55 8.94
CA SER A 90 7.57 8.31 9.81
C SER A 90 8.50 9.53 9.88
N ASN A 91 9.32 9.57 10.92
CA ASN A 91 10.49 10.42 11.02
C ASN A 91 11.54 9.71 11.91
N ARG A 92 12.65 10.39 12.20
CA ARG A 92 13.73 9.83 13.05
C ARG A 92 13.31 9.41 14.46
N ARG A 93 12.18 9.91 14.96
CA ARG A 93 11.64 9.62 16.30
C ARG A 93 10.55 8.54 16.30
N GLY A 94 10.13 8.05 15.13
CA GLY A 94 9.07 7.05 15.00
C GLY A 94 7.95 7.53 14.07
N TRP A 95 6.74 7.05 14.33
CA TRP A 95 5.57 7.30 13.49
C TRP A 95 4.69 8.41 14.07
N SER A 96 4.01 9.15 13.19
CA SER A 96 2.97 10.10 13.54
C SER A 96 1.70 9.77 12.78
N VAL A 97 0.55 9.85 13.45
CA VAL A 97 -0.75 9.51 12.88
C VAL A 97 -1.24 10.56 11.87
N LEU A 98 -1.89 10.09 10.82
CA LEU A 98 -2.75 10.82 9.89
C LEU A 98 -4.10 10.10 9.81
N ILE A 99 -5.11 10.80 9.29
CA ILE A 99 -6.41 10.21 8.95
C ILE A 99 -6.56 10.17 7.44
N TYR A 100 -6.76 8.97 6.89
CA TYR A 100 -7.12 8.77 5.49
C TYR A 100 -8.64 8.61 5.35
N ARG A 101 -9.31 9.57 4.72
CA ARG A 101 -10.76 9.57 4.51
C ARG A 101 -11.15 8.70 3.33
N ASN A 102 -12.06 7.77 3.59
CA ASN A 102 -12.59 6.84 2.60
C ASN A 102 -14.04 6.46 2.89
N THR A 103 -14.99 7.21 2.34
CA THR A 103 -16.40 7.17 2.77
C THR A 103 -17.32 6.27 1.94
N ASP A 104 -16.83 5.68 0.85
CA ASP A 104 -17.64 4.94 -0.13
C ASP A 104 -17.35 3.43 -0.14
N GLY A 105 -16.76 2.93 0.94
CA GLY A 105 -16.55 1.50 1.17
C GLY A 105 -15.37 0.89 0.40
N TYR A 106 -14.60 1.72 -0.31
CA TYR A 106 -13.29 1.32 -0.80
C TYR A 106 -12.34 1.10 0.37
N ARG A 107 -11.24 0.38 0.11
CA ARG A 107 -10.19 0.11 1.08
C ARG A 107 -8.82 0.20 0.42
N PRO A 108 -7.83 0.85 1.06
CA PRO A 108 -6.45 0.87 0.60
C PRO A 108 -5.87 -0.55 0.53
N THR A 109 -5.19 -0.86 -0.57
CA THR A 109 -4.51 -2.15 -0.78
C THR A 109 -3.11 -2.00 -1.38
N GLY A 110 -2.55 -0.78 -1.39
CA GLY A 110 -1.18 -0.54 -1.86
C GLY A 110 -0.91 0.95 -2.07
N ALA A 111 0.35 1.36 -1.89
CA ALA A 111 0.79 2.74 -2.07
C ALA A 111 2.13 2.82 -2.81
N ALA A 112 2.32 3.83 -3.64
CA ALA A 112 3.59 4.11 -4.31
C ALA A 112 3.84 5.62 -4.43
N THR A 113 5.07 6.06 -4.19
CA THR A 113 5.48 7.45 -4.42
C THR A 113 5.77 7.66 -5.90
N LEU A 114 5.06 8.62 -6.51
CA LEU A 114 5.34 9.08 -7.86
C LEU A 114 6.70 9.78 -7.90
N PRO A 115 7.38 9.84 -9.06
CA PRO A 115 8.64 10.58 -9.21
C PRO A 115 8.56 12.06 -8.77
N GLY A 116 7.37 12.68 -8.86
CA GLY A 116 7.13 14.06 -8.41
C GLY A 116 6.95 14.22 -6.90
N GLY A 117 6.87 13.12 -6.14
CA GLY A 117 6.73 13.10 -4.68
C GLY A 117 5.32 12.80 -4.17
N ASP A 118 4.29 13.07 -4.98
CA ASP A 118 2.91 12.70 -4.64
C ASP A 118 2.77 11.18 -4.52
N VAL A 119 1.84 10.73 -3.68
CA VAL A 119 1.60 9.30 -3.48
C VAL A 119 0.38 8.86 -4.29
N VAL A 120 0.51 7.77 -5.03
CA VAL A 120 -0.64 7.05 -5.58
C VAL A 120 -1.02 5.90 -4.65
N LEU A 121 -2.32 5.77 -4.43
CA LEU A 121 -2.91 4.73 -3.60
C LEU A 121 -3.87 3.91 -4.44
N VAL A 122 -3.68 2.60 -4.51
CA VAL A 122 -4.70 1.70 -5.06
C VAL A 122 -5.68 1.35 -3.95
N GLU A 123 -6.96 1.43 -4.28
CA GLU A 123 -8.02 1.03 -3.38
C GLU A 123 -8.97 0.07 -4.09
N ARG A 124 -9.50 -0.86 -3.31
CA ARG A 124 -10.40 -1.90 -3.78
C ARG A 124 -11.76 -1.79 -3.12
N TYR A 125 -12.79 -2.11 -3.89
CA TYR A 125 -14.15 -2.28 -3.43
C TYR A 125 -14.69 -3.61 -3.94
N PHE A 126 -15.49 -4.28 -3.13
CA PHE A 126 -16.23 -5.47 -3.55
C PHE A 126 -17.62 -5.52 -2.91
N SER A 127 -18.62 -5.82 -3.71
CA SER A 127 -19.88 -6.36 -3.19
C SER A 127 -20.48 -7.40 -4.14
N PRO A 128 -21.28 -8.36 -3.63
CA PRO A 128 -21.89 -9.39 -4.48
C PRO A 128 -22.75 -8.84 -5.62
N ARG A 129 -23.32 -7.63 -5.46
CA ARG A 129 -24.18 -7.00 -6.47
C ARG A 129 -23.42 -6.14 -7.48
N GLN A 130 -22.32 -5.53 -7.06
CA GLN A 130 -21.61 -4.53 -7.87
C GLN A 130 -20.28 -5.04 -8.42
N GLY A 131 -19.86 -6.24 -8.01
CA GLY A 131 -18.58 -6.83 -8.42
C GLY A 131 -17.39 -6.14 -7.78
N VAL A 132 -16.21 -6.44 -8.34
CA VAL A 132 -14.95 -5.81 -7.97
C VAL A 132 -14.84 -4.45 -8.66
N ARG A 133 -14.35 -3.46 -7.93
CA ARG A 133 -13.93 -2.16 -8.47
C ARG A 133 -12.60 -1.80 -7.87
N ILE A 134 -11.79 -1.09 -8.63
CA ILE A 134 -10.59 -0.46 -8.11
C ILE A 134 -10.57 1.00 -8.48
N ARG A 135 -9.86 1.79 -7.69
CA ARG A 135 -9.53 3.16 -8.05
C ARG A 135 -8.12 3.47 -7.60
N ILE A 136 -7.53 4.44 -8.29
CA ILE A 136 -6.24 5.02 -7.93
C ILE A 136 -6.52 6.42 -7.44
N ARG A 137 -6.09 6.72 -6.21
CA ARG A 137 -6.09 8.07 -5.66
C ARG A 137 -4.70 8.66 -5.77
N ARG A 138 -4.63 9.98 -5.99
CA ARG A 138 -3.40 10.76 -5.89
C ARG A 138 -3.48 11.66 -4.66
N ILE A 139 -2.56 11.46 -3.72
CA ILE A 139 -2.41 12.24 -2.50
C ILE A 139 -1.25 13.19 -2.72
N ALA A 140 -1.50 14.49 -2.60
CA ALA A 140 -0.44 15.48 -2.75
C ALA A 140 0.56 15.37 -1.59
N HIS A 141 1.85 15.37 -1.92
CA HIS A 141 2.90 15.14 -0.91
C HIS A 141 2.88 16.18 0.23
N GLN A 142 2.52 17.44 -0.06
CA GLN A 142 2.43 18.50 0.94
C GLN A 142 1.33 18.30 2.01
N ASP A 143 0.37 17.41 1.72
CA ASP A 143 -0.72 17.08 2.64
C ASP A 143 -0.34 15.93 3.59
N ILE A 144 0.70 15.17 3.26
CA ILE A 144 1.21 14.07 4.09
C ILE A 144 2.09 14.65 5.20
N LYS A 145 1.45 15.01 6.31
CA LYS A 145 2.12 15.55 7.50
C LYS A 145 1.44 15.10 8.80
N PRO A 146 2.15 15.09 9.93
CA PRO A 146 1.60 14.68 11.23
C PRO A 146 0.25 15.35 11.54
N GLY A 147 -0.74 14.55 11.94
CA GLY A 147 -2.07 15.00 12.34
C GLY A 147 -2.98 15.46 11.18
N ALA A 148 -2.55 15.35 9.93
CA ALA A 148 -3.36 15.73 8.79
C ALA A 148 -4.53 14.75 8.54
N GLU A 149 -5.57 15.28 7.92
CA GLU A 149 -6.67 14.51 7.33
C GLU A 149 -6.58 14.62 5.82
N ILE A 150 -6.44 13.48 5.13
CA ILE A 150 -6.15 13.37 3.69
C ILE A 150 -7.16 12.43 3.02
N SER A 151 -7.35 12.55 1.71
CA SER A 151 -8.24 11.66 0.91
C SER A 151 -7.70 11.38 -0.49
N GLY A 152 -7.08 12.40 -1.09
CA GLY A 152 -6.54 12.35 -2.44
C GLY A 152 -7.60 12.48 -3.54
N ASP A 153 -7.18 12.96 -4.70
CA ASP A 153 -8.01 13.09 -5.89
C ASP A 153 -8.12 11.75 -6.62
N VAL A 154 -9.28 11.46 -7.23
CA VAL A 154 -9.42 10.26 -8.07
C VAL A 154 -8.62 10.47 -9.35
N LEU A 155 -7.59 9.65 -9.53
CA LEU A 155 -6.78 9.63 -10.75
C LEU A 155 -7.38 8.70 -11.80
N ALA A 156 -7.85 7.54 -11.38
CA ALA A 156 -8.51 6.57 -12.23
C ALA A 156 -9.50 5.73 -11.43
N GLU A 157 -10.58 5.30 -12.06
CA GLU A 157 -11.50 4.29 -11.52
C GLU A 157 -11.75 3.23 -12.60
N MET A 158 -11.62 1.96 -12.22
CA MET A 158 -11.90 0.83 -13.10
C MET A 158 -12.92 -0.08 -12.45
N ARG A 159 -13.89 -0.47 -13.28
CA ARG A 159 -14.96 -1.44 -13.02
C ARG A 159 -15.37 -2.06 -14.35
N GLU A 160 -16.19 -3.10 -14.32
CA GLU A 160 -16.76 -3.65 -15.55
C GLU A 160 -17.35 -2.53 -16.45
N PRO A 161 -17.09 -2.56 -17.77
CA PRO A 161 -16.49 -3.66 -18.55
C PRO A 161 -14.96 -3.63 -18.67
N PHE A 162 -14.24 -2.76 -17.95
CA PHE A 162 -12.77 -2.78 -17.94
C PHE A 162 -12.24 -4.05 -17.26
N THR A 163 -11.02 -4.44 -17.63
CA THR A 163 -10.29 -5.50 -16.93
C THR A 163 -10.03 -5.04 -15.49
N VAL A 164 -10.69 -5.69 -14.54
CA VAL A 164 -10.49 -5.52 -13.10
C VAL A 164 -10.29 -6.87 -12.43
N ASP A 165 -9.54 -6.86 -11.33
CA ASP A 165 -9.26 -8.04 -10.50
C ASP A 165 -8.87 -7.58 -9.08
N ASN A 166 -8.42 -8.49 -8.23
CA ASN A 166 -8.02 -8.22 -6.85
C ASN A 166 -6.65 -7.53 -6.77
N PHE A 167 -6.57 -6.27 -7.22
CA PHE A 167 -5.32 -5.50 -7.17
C PHE A 167 -4.92 -5.13 -5.74
N GLU A 168 -3.72 -5.57 -5.37
CA GLU A 168 -3.13 -5.48 -4.01
C GLU A 168 -1.69 -4.97 -4.04
N GLY A 169 -1.26 -4.45 -5.19
CA GLY A 169 0.02 -3.77 -5.29
C GLY A 169 -0.03 -2.70 -6.36
N ILE A 170 0.70 -1.63 -6.09
CA ILE A 170 0.94 -0.52 -6.99
C ILE A 170 2.41 -0.12 -6.87
N GLU A 171 3.03 0.22 -8.00
CA GLU A 171 4.38 0.78 -8.03
C GLU A 171 4.48 1.85 -9.10
N ALA A 172 5.31 2.88 -8.88
CA ALA A 172 5.51 3.96 -9.83
C ALA A 172 6.98 4.16 -10.14
N ILE A 173 7.32 4.19 -11.43
CA ILE A 173 8.71 4.40 -11.87
C ILE A 173 8.78 5.43 -12.98
N LYS A 174 9.99 5.95 -13.21
CA LYS A 174 10.32 6.62 -14.47
C LYS A 174 10.66 5.59 -15.54
N GLY A 175 9.95 5.66 -16.65
CA GLY A 175 10.21 4.86 -17.85
C GLY A 175 11.43 5.37 -18.63
N PRO A 176 11.89 4.59 -19.62
CA PRO A 176 13.08 4.91 -20.40
C PRO A 176 12.94 6.16 -21.29
N LYS A 177 11.72 6.67 -21.52
CA LYS A 177 11.47 7.91 -22.26
C LYS A 177 11.22 9.10 -21.32
N GLY A 178 11.34 8.91 -20.01
CA GLY A 178 11.06 9.92 -18.99
C GLY A 178 9.58 10.00 -18.57
N GLU A 179 8.73 9.17 -19.16
CA GLU A 179 7.33 9.01 -18.78
C GLU A 179 7.21 8.45 -17.36
N THR A 180 6.08 8.71 -16.70
CA THR A 180 5.78 8.08 -15.41
C THR A 180 4.92 6.85 -15.67
N LEU A 181 5.39 5.67 -15.26
CA LEU A 181 4.69 4.40 -15.42
C LEU A 181 4.13 3.95 -14.08
N ILE A 182 2.84 3.61 -14.04
CA ILE A 182 2.16 3.01 -12.90
C ILE A 182 1.94 1.53 -13.21
N PHE A 183 2.42 0.68 -12.32
CA PHE A 183 2.20 -0.75 -12.33
C PHE A 183 1.13 -1.11 -11.32
N LEU A 184 0.23 -2.03 -11.69
CA LEU A 184 -0.72 -2.66 -10.78
C LEU A 184 -0.55 -4.18 -10.85
N ILE A 185 -0.54 -4.84 -9.69
CA ILE A 185 -0.49 -6.31 -9.60
C ILE A 185 -1.70 -6.84 -8.84
N SER A 186 -2.33 -7.89 -9.37
CA SER A 186 -3.45 -8.57 -8.71
C SER A 186 -3.06 -9.92 -8.14
N ASP A 187 -3.60 -10.21 -6.96
CA ASP A 187 -3.56 -11.55 -6.38
C ASP A 187 -4.76 -12.38 -6.87
N ASN A 188 -4.56 -13.68 -7.02
CA ASN A 188 -5.63 -14.62 -7.33
C ASN A 188 -6.21 -15.31 -6.08
N ASN A 189 -5.79 -14.93 -4.86
CA ASN A 189 -6.14 -15.56 -3.58
C ASN A 189 -5.92 -17.07 -3.55
N PHE A 190 -4.95 -17.59 -4.33
CA PHE A 190 -4.75 -19.02 -4.58
C PHE A 190 -6.00 -19.76 -5.09
N ASN A 191 -6.96 -19.03 -5.67
CA ASN A 191 -8.26 -19.58 -6.05
C ASN A 191 -8.15 -20.38 -7.35
N ARG A 192 -7.89 -21.68 -7.24
CA ARG A 192 -7.76 -22.59 -8.39
C ARG A 192 -9.05 -22.77 -9.22
N PHE A 193 -10.21 -22.40 -8.67
CA PHE A 193 -11.52 -22.66 -9.28
C PHE A 193 -12.38 -21.40 -9.45
N GLY A 194 -11.85 -20.22 -9.12
CA GLY A 194 -12.57 -18.94 -9.21
C GLY A 194 -12.13 -18.10 -10.42
N PRO A 195 -12.80 -16.95 -10.65
CA PRO A 195 -12.54 -16.08 -11.80
C PRO A 195 -11.34 -15.13 -11.61
N GLN A 196 -10.71 -15.09 -10.42
CA GLN A 196 -9.61 -14.18 -10.13
C GLN A 196 -8.34 -14.60 -10.87
N ARG A 197 -7.59 -13.61 -11.38
CA ARG A 197 -6.40 -13.80 -12.19
C ARG A 197 -5.21 -13.07 -11.56
N THR A 198 -4.02 -13.58 -11.85
CA THR A 198 -2.78 -12.83 -11.62
C THR A 198 -2.52 -11.95 -12.84
N LEU A 199 -2.69 -10.65 -12.67
CA LEU A 199 -2.48 -9.64 -13.70
C LEU A 199 -1.34 -8.72 -13.29
N LEU A 200 -0.52 -8.34 -14.26
CA LEU A 200 0.36 -7.19 -14.15
C LEU A 200 -0.08 -6.19 -15.23
N MET A 201 -0.59 -5.04 -14.80
CA MET A 201 -1.01 -3.96 -15.69
C MET A 201 -0.03 -2.81 -15.57
N MET A 202 0.23 -2.12 -16.69
CA MET A 202 1.10 -0.97 -16.77
C MET A 202 0.37 0.15 -17.50
N PHE A 203 0.39 1.34 -16.92
CA PHE A 203 -0.22 2.54 -17.46
C PHE A 203 0.81 3.67 -17.50
N GLU A 204 0.76 4.48 -18.55
CA GLU A 204 1.43 5.77 -18.55
C GLU A 204 0.55 6.79 -17.84
N LEU A 205 1.11 7.49 -16.85
CA LEU A 205 0.48 8.62 -16.20
C LEU A 205 0.70 9.87 -17.05
N THR A 206 -0.37 10.35 -17.68
CA THR A 206 -0.38 11.60 -18.44
C THR A 206 -0.83 12.77 -17.57
N ASP A 207 -0.41 13.98 -17.91
CA ASP A 207 -0.86 15.22 -17.28
C ASP A 207 -2.31 15.58 -17.62
#